data_AF-A0A534ZMJ5-F1
#
_entry.id   AF-A0A534ZMJ5-F1
#
_cell.length_a   1.000
_cell.length_b   1.000
_cell.length_c   1.000
_cell.angle_alpha   90.00
_cell.angle_beta   90.00
_cell.angle_gamma   90.00
#
_symmetry.space_group_name_H-M   'P 1'
#
loop_
_entity.id
_entity.type
_entity.pdbx_description
1 polymer ?
#
loop_
_entity_poly.entity_id
_entity_poly.type
_entity_poly.pdbx_seq_one_letter_code
_entity_poly.pdbx_strand_id
1 'polypeptide(L)'
;MLRLVGESRVLFVHVFRPDHDTTRRLLRTSRERFGEQHREIMLEPLAALDCDLLVRNLLRSDDLPHAVSARVAQRAEGNPFYIEEVIRSWIDKGVVESAGGRLRITEQVHSVVIPGTVQEVIMARVDRLPDDTRRLLQTASVIGRSIYHRVLADVIGPDVGFDVDIAYLKERQILFERRSRRTAAVRRQTLAEELEYVFKHALVQETVYQSILQRTRKELHRRVAQSIERLFADRLADFFGMLAYHYSQAAELEKAEEYLFKAGDEAARSAASSEALHHFRE
;
A
#
# COMPACT_ATOMS: atom_id res chain seq x y z
N MET A 1 23.43 -10.66 -6.23
CA MET A 1 23.19 -9.36 -6.89
C MET A 1 24.39 -8.41 -6.75
N LEU A 2 24.87 -8.12 -5.53
CA LEU A 2 26.00 -7.18 -5.33
C LEU A 2 27.39 -7.67 -5.82
N ARG A 3 27.54 -8.93 -6.28
CA ARG A 3 28.83 -9.45 -6.80
C ARG A 3 29.32 -8.69 -8.04
N LEU A 4 28.40 -8.14 -8.84
CA LEU A 4 28.73 -7.38 -10.05
C LEU A 4 29.46 -6.07 -9.78
N VAL A 5 29.40 -5.54 -8.55
CA VAL A 5 30.07 -4.28 -8.17
C VAL A 5 31.60 -4.40 -8.24
N GLY A 6 32.15 -5.60 -8.03
CA GLY A 6 33.60 -5.83 -8.12
C GLY A 6 34.13 -5.99 -9.54
N GLU A 7 33.26 -6.32 -10.51
CA GLU A 7 33.66 -6.71 -11.87
C GLU A 7 33.17 -5.74 -12.95
N SER A 8 32.29 -4.79 -12.61
CA SER A 8 31.66 -3.87 -13.56
C SER A 8 31.34 -2.51 -12.95
N ARG A 9 31.36 -1.45 -13.77
CA ARG A 9 30.97 -0.09 -13.35
C ARG A 9 29.45 0.03 -13.23
N VAL A 10 28.90 -0.49 -12.14
CA VAL A 10 27.46 -0.50 -11.85
C VAL A 10 27.20 0.16 -10.50
N LEU A 11 26.26 1.12 -10.45
CA LEU A 11 25.77 1.71 -9.20
C LEU A 11 24.43 1.07 -8.82
N PHE A 12 24.36 0.48 -7.63
CA PHE A 12 23.10 0.02 -7.05
C PHE A 12 22.57 1.08 -6.07
N VAL A 13 21.37 1.59 -6.33
CA VAL A 13 20.65 2.47 -5.40
C VAL A 13 19.56 1.65 -4.73
N HIS A 14 19.71 1.44 -3.42
CA HIS A 14 18.74 0.71 -2.62
C HIS A 14 18.00 1.67 -1.69
N VAL A 15 16.67 1.62 -1.71
CA VAL A 15 15.81 2.38 -0.82
C VAL A 15 15.08 1.40 0.07
N PHE A 16 15.19 1.59 1.38
CA PHE A 16 14.57 0.71 2.37
C PHE A 16 14.18 1.49 3.62
N ARG A 17 13.20 0.97 4.35
CA ARG A 17 12.82 1.51 5.66
C ARG A 17 13.91 1.13 6.68
N PRO A 18 14.31 2.05 7.57
CA PRO A 18 15.16 1.69 8.70
C PRO A 18 14.48 0.59 9.53
N ASP A 19 15.29 -0.26 10.16
CA ASP A 19 14.87 -1.31 11.11
C ASP A 19 14.12 -2.54 10.61
N HIS A 20 14.07 -2.77 9.30
CA HIS A 20 13.69 -4.10 8.79
C HIS A 20 14.86 -5.09 8.87
N ASP A 21 14.65 -6.34 9.28
CA ASP A 21 15.75 -7.32 9.41
C ASP A 21 16.52 -7.53 8.11
N THR A 22 15.80 -7.60 6.98
CA THR A 22 16.38 -7.62 5.64
C THR A 22 17.29 -6.42 5.37
N THR A 23 16.88 -5.22 5.79
CA THR A 23 17.67 -3.98 5.68
C THR A 23 18.95 -4.11 6.49
N ARG A 24 18.84 -4.51 7.76
CA ARG A 24 20.00 -4.66 8.66
C ARG A 24 21.02 -5.65 8.09
N ARG A 25 20.54 -6.78 7.55
CA ARG A 25 21.40 -7.79 6.93
C ARG A 25 22.08 -7.26 5.67
N LEU A 26 21.35 -6.54 4.82
CA LEU A 26 21.90 -5.94 3.60
C LEU A 26 22.96 -4.90 3.94
N LEU A 27 22.68 -3.98 4.85
CA LEU A 27 23.62 -2.95 5.32
C LEU A 27 24.89 -3.57 5.90
N ARG A 28 24.75 -4.58 6.78
CA ARG A 28 25.89 -5.30 7.34
C ARG A 28 26.74 -5.93 6.24
N THR A 29 26.12 -6.67 5.33
CA THR A 29 26.83 -7.33 4.21
C THR A 29 27.53 -6.30 3.32
N SER A 30 26.88 -5.15 3.08
CA SER A 30 27.44 -4.10 2.23
C SER A 30 28.66 -3.43 2.86
N ARG A 31 28.60 -3.12 4.16
CA ARG A 31 29.73 -2.58 4.92
C ARG A 31 30.93 -3.53 4.92
N GLU A 32 30.68 -4.82 5.15
CA GLU A 32 31.73 -5.84 5.23
C GLU A 32 32.39 -6.12 3.86
N ARG A 33 31.62 -6.14 2.77
CA ARG A 33 32.14 -6.53 1.44
C ARG A 33 32.62 -5.39 0.56
N PHE A 34 32.00 -4.22 0.66
CA PHE A 34 32.24 -3.14 -0.32
C PHE A 34 32.97 -1.94 0.29
N GLY A 35 33.17 -1.89 1.62
CA GLY A 35 33.99 -0.86 2.28
C GLY A 35 33.67 0.56 1.78
N GLU A 36 34.67 1.20 1.16
CA GLU A 36 34.57 2.57 0.60
C GLU A 36 33.72 2.69 -0.68
N GLN A 37 33.41 1.58 -1.36
CA GLN A 37 32.53 1.56 -2.55
C GLN A 37 31.04 1.59 -2.18
N HIS A 38 30.73 1.78 -0.91
CA HIS A 38 29.39 1.84 -0.38
C HIS A 38 29.17 3.15 0.38
N ARG A 39 28.01 3.77 0.16
CA ARG A 39 27.60 5.00 0.84
C ARG A 39 26.20 4.83 1.39
N GLU A 40 26.05 5.11 2.68
CA GLU A 40 24.75 5.21 3.33
C GLU A 40 24.32 6.67 3.39
N ILE A 41 23.07 6.92 3.03
CA ILE A 41 22.43 8.22 3.20
C ILE A 41 21.21 7.96 4.06
N MET A 42 21.28 8.37 5.33
CA MET A 42 20.12 8.36 6.20
C MET A 42 19.26 9.57 5.83
N LEU A 43 17.99 9.33 5.50
CA LEU A 43 17.04 10.40 5.25
C LEU A 43 16.41 10.81 6.58
N GLU A 44 16.68 12.04 6.99
CA GLU A 44 16.05 12.67 8.15
C GLU A 44 14.68 13.24 7.77
N PRO A 45 13.77 13.48 8.74
CA PRO A 45 12.57 14.26 8.50
C PRO A 45 12.91 15.60 7.87
N LEU A 46 12.05 16.08 6.96
CA LEU A 46 12.25 17.37 6.30
C LEU A 46 12.31 18.51 7.32
N ALA A 47 13.27 19.42 7.14
CA ALA A 47 13.30 20.64 7.91
C ALA A 47 12.08 21.51 7.57
N ALA A 48 11.71 22.44 8.45
CA ALA A 48 10.55 23.31 8.24
C ALA A 48 10.60 24.08 6.91
N LEU A 49 11.80 24.53 6.49
CA LEU A 49 12.00 25.21 5.21
C LEU A 49 11.77 24.26 4.03
N ASP A 50 12.25 23.01 4.11
CA ASP A 50 12.05 22.00 3.07
C ASP A 50 10.57 21.57 2.97
N CYS A 51 9.86 21.55 4.10
CA CYS A 51 8.41 21.36 4.13
C CYS A 51 7.68 22.49 3.38
N ASP A 52 8.02 23.76 3.64
CA ASP A 52 7.44 24.91 2.94
C ASP A 52 7.74 24.85 1.43
N LEU A 53 8.99 24.55 1.06
CA LEU A 53 9.39 24.35 -0.33
C LEU A 53 8.61 23.21 -0.99
N LEU A 54 8.40 22.10 -0.30
CA LEU A 54 7.60 20.99 -0.81
C LEU A 54 6.14 21.39 -1.03
N VAL A 55 5.53 22.11 -0.09
CA VAL A 55 4.15 22.62 -0.21
C VAL A 55 4.02 23.50 -1.45
N ARG A 56 4.92 24.48 -1.62
CA ARG A 56 4.94 25.40 -2.78
C ARG A 56 5.13 24.65 -4.10
N ASN A 57 6.06 23.68 -4.14
CA ASN A 57 6.32 22.89 -5.33
C ASN A 57 5.13 22.02 -5.74
N LEU A 58 4.43 21.43 -4.77
CA LEU A 58 3.24 20.62 -5.02
C LEU A 58 2.05 21.47 -5.50
N LEU A 59 1.91 22.69 -4.98
CA LEU A 59 0.87 23.64 -5.42
C LEU A 59 1.24 24.40 -6.69
N ARG A 60 2.53 24.48 -7.06
CA ARG A 60 3.03 25.30 -8.17
C ARG A 60 2.53 26.76 -8.12
N SER A 61 2.38 27.29 -6.91
CA SER A 61 1.89 28.63 -6.61
C SER A 61 2.56 29.16 -5.36
N ASP A 62 2.88 30.46 -5.38
CA ASP A 62 3.38 31.21 -4.23
C ASP A 62 2.27 31.95 -3.47
N ASP A 63 1.02 31.80 -3.90
CA ASP A 63 -0.15 32.51 -3.36
C ASP A 63 -0.63 31.93 -2.03
N LEU A 64 0.00 30.86 -1.54
CA LEU A 64 -0.35 30.24 -0.27
C LEU A 64 0.05 31.19 0.87
N PRO A 65 -0.89 31.62 1.75
CA PRO A 65 -0.53 32.45 2.87
C PRO A 65 0.53 31.77 3.75
N HIS A 66 1.60 32.49 4.09
CA HIS A 66 2.71 31.95 4.88
C HIS A 66 2.23 31.30 6.19
N ALA A 67 1.23 31.89 6.85
CA ALA A 67 0.65 31.34 8.07
C ALA A 67 0.02 29.94 7.86
N VAL A 68 -0.57 29.69 6.69
CA VAL A 68 -1.16 28.38 6.35
C VAL A 68 -0.03 27.39 6.05
N SER A 69 0.97 27.78 5.25
CA SER A 69 2.11 26.92 4.93
C SER A 69 2.90 26.51 6.19
N ALA A 70 3.18 27.48 7.07
CA ALA A 70 3.85 27.22 8.34
C ALA A 70 3.08 26.26 9.25
N ARG A 71 1.73 26.35 9.26
CA ARG A 71 0.88 25.40 10.00
C ARG A 71 0.93 23.99 9.41
N VAL A 72 1.00 23.86 8.09
CA VAL A 72 1.19 22.55 7.44
C VAL A 72 2.56 21.99 7.78
N ALA A 73 3.63 22.78 7.65
CA ALA A 73 4.99 22.38 7.97
C ALA A 73 5.16 21.96 9.44
N GLN A 74 4.55 22.71 10.37
CA GLN A 74 4.56 22.38 11.80
C GLN A 74 3.91 21.02 12.07
N ARG A 75 2.76 20.73 11.45
CA ARG A 75 2.04 19.46 11.66
C ARG A 75 2.59 18.30 10.87
N ALA A 76 3.32 18.57 9.79
CA ALA A 76 4.00 17.55 9.04
C ALA A 76 5.08 16.86 9.87
N GLU A 77 5.71 17.56 10.83
CA GLU A 77 6.86 17.05 11.60
C GLU A 77 7.93 16.43 10.68
N GLY A 78 8.14 17.07 9.51
CA GLY A 78 9.06 16.62 8.49
C GLY A 78 8.60 15.43 7.64
N ASN A 79 7.32 15.02 7.74
CA ASN A 79 6.73 13.93 6.96
C ASN A 79 6.22 14.41 5.59
N PRO A 80 6.88 14.06 4.46
CA PRO A 80 6.43 14.48 3.13
C PRO A 80 5.05 13.91 2.76
N PHE A 81 4.74 12.70 3.23
CA PHE A 81 3.48 12.05 2.94
C PHE A 81 2.30 12.77 3.60
N TYR A 82 2.49 13.32 4.80
CA TYR A 82 1.48 14.19 5.43
C TYR A 82 1.16 15.40 4.54
N ILE A 83 2.19 16.08 4.04
CA ILE A 83 2.05 17.27 3.19
C ILE A 83 1.28 16.95 1.92
N GLU A 84 1.63 15.84 1.25
CA GLU A 84 0.90 15.41 0.06
C GLU A 84 -0.57 15.11 0.34
N GLU A 85 -0.88 14.43 1.43
CA GLU A 85 -2.27 14.11 1.81
C GLU A 85 -3.07 15.35 2.18
N VAL A 86 -2.45 16.36 2.81
CA VAL A 86 -3.08 17.66 3.07
C VAL A 86 -3.45 18.36 1.77
N ILE A 87 -2.54 18.41 0.81
CA ILE A 87 -2.79 19.03 -0.50
C ILE A 87 -3.87 18.27 -1.26
N ARG A 88 -3.84 16.92 -1.25
CA ARG A 88 -4.90 16.10 -1.84
C ARG A 88 -6.25 16.37 -1.16
N SER A 89 -6.28 16.48 0.18
CA SER A 89 -7.49 16.84 0.92
C SER A 89 -8.00 18.24 0.55
N TRP A 90 -7.12 19.20 0.29
CA TRP A 90 -7.50 20.53 -0.20
C TRP A 90 -8.09 20.50 -1.61
N ILE A 91 -7.54 19.66 -2.50
CA ILE A 91 -8.11 19.41 -3.82
C ILE A 91 -9.50 18.76 -3.70
N ASP A 92 -9.62 17.75 -2.84
CA ASP A 92 -10.90 17.08 -2.55
C ASP A 92 -11.92 18.06 -1.92
N LYS A 93 -11.45 19.15 -1.31
CA LYS A 93 -12.24 20.23 -0.69
C LYS A 93 -12.62 21.38 -1.62
N GLY A 94 -11.97 21.54 -2.76
CA GLY A 94 -12.08 22.76 -3.56
C GLY A 94 -11.37 23.96 -2.91
N VAL A 95 -10.52 23.72 -1.90
CA VAL A 95 -9.59 24.74 -1.38
C VAL A 95 -8.48 24.98 -2.40
N VAL A 96 -8.14 23.94 -3.17
CA VAL A 96 -7.26 24.01 -4.32
C VAL A 96 -8.02 23.46 -5.52
N GLU A 97 -8.08 24.23 -6.60
CA GLU A 97 -8.75 23.84 -7.84
C GLU A 97 -7.75 23.74 -8.98
N SER A 98 -7.96 22.81 -9.91
CA SER A 98 -7.19 22.76 -11.15
C SER A 98 -7.88 23.63 -12.20
N ALA A 99 -7.24 24.73 -12.58
CA ALA A 99 -7.71 25.64 -13.62
C ALA A 99 -6.62 25.78 -14.70
N GLY A 100 -6.90 25.30 -15.92
CA GLY A 100 -5.98 25.41 -17.06
C GLY A 100 -4.62 24.71 -16.85
N GLY A 101 -4.59 23.60 -16.11
CA GLY A 101 -3.36 22.86 -15.81
C GLY A 101 -2.49 23.47 -14.71
N ARG A 102 -2.97 24.53 -14.03
CA ARG A 102 -2.35 25.11 -12.83
C ARG A 102 -3.28 24.91 -11.64
N LEU A 103 -2.69 24.65 -10.48
CA LEU A 103 -3.45 24.63 -9.23
C LEU A 103 -3.64 26.07 -8.76
N ARG A 104 -4.86 26.42 -8.40
CA ARG A 104 -5.25 27.74 -7.90
C ARG A 104 -5.80 27.57 -6.48
N ILE A 105 -5.29 28.37 -5.56
CA ILE A 105 -5.77 28.41 -4.18
C ILE A 105 -7.04 29.27 -4.16
N THR A 106 -8.08 28.80 -3.50
CA THR A 106 -9.36 29.51 -3.36
C THR A 106 -9.44 30.25 -2.02
N GLU A 107 -10.39 31.18 -1.89
CA GLU A 107 -10.65 31.92 -0.65
C GLU A 107 -10.93 31.00 0.56
N GLN A 108 -11.32 29.74 0.32
CA GLN A 108 -11.54 28.74 1.36
C GLN A 108 -10.27 28.40 2.14
N VAL A 109 -9.08 28.74 1.63
CA VAL A 109 -7.80 28.49 2.32
C VAL A 109 -7.73 29.18 3.68
N HIS A 110 -8.44 30.30 3.86
CA HIS A 110 -8.44 31.05 5.12
C HIS A 110 -9.23 30.37 6.25
N SER A 111 -10.20 29.52 5.90
CA SER A 111 -11.03 28.78 6.87
C SER A 111 -10.70 27.29 6.91
N VAL A 112 -9.69 26.83 6.16
CA VAL A 112 -9.38 25.40 6.08
C VAL A 112 -8.85 24.84 7.40
N VAL A 113 -9.49 23.78 7.85
CA VAL A 113 -8.99 22.97 8.97
C VAL A 113 -7.90 22.04 8.45
N ILE A 114 -6.67 22.27 8.91
CA ILE A 114 -5.54 21.38 8.70
C ILE A 114 -5.61 20.30 9.81
N PRO A 115 -5.67 19.00 9.49
CA PRO A 115 -5.73 17.93 10.49
C PRO A 115 -4.46 17.81 11.34
N GLY A 116 -4.55 17.27 12.55
CA GLY A 116 -3.42 17.10 13.48
C GLY A 116 -2.48 15.96 13.10
N THR A 117 -3.00 14.93 12.42
CA THR A 117 -2.25 13.70 12.12
C THR A 117 -2.43 13.25 10.67
N VAL A 118 -1.55 12.36 10.20
CA VAL A 118 -1.65 11.72 8.88
C VAL A 118 -2.96 10.92 8.76
N GLN A 119 -3.35 10.24 9.84
CA GLN A 119 -4.56 9.43 9.89
C GLN A 119 -5.81 10.31 9.76
N GLU A 120 -5.85 11.45 10.45
CA GLU A 120 -6.97 12.38 10.33
C GLU A 120 -7.08 12.98 8.92
N VAL A 121 -5.96 13.30 8.26
CA VAL A 121 -6.03 13.80 6.87
C VAL A 121 -6.47 12.72 5.88
N ILE A 122 -6.04 11.47 6.05
CA ILE A 122 -6.54 10.35 5.26
C ILE A 122 -8.05 10.18 5.49
N MET A 123 -8.50 10.16 6.76
CA MET A 123 -9.93 10.01 7.07
C MET A 123 -10.76 11.16 6.53
N ALA A 124 -10.27 12.41 6.59
CA ALA A 124 -10.95 13.56 6.00
C ALA A 124 -11.17 13.43 4.48
N ARG A 125 -10.32 12.67 3.77
CA ARG A 125 -10.50 12.34 2.35
C ARG A 125 -11.49 11.20 2.17
N VAL A 126 -11.36 10.15 2.97
CA VAL A 126 -12.27 8.99 2.95
C VAL A 126 -13.72 9.40 3.27
N ASP A 127 -13.90 10.32 4.22
CA ASP A 127 -15.21 10.82 4.63
C ASP A 127 -15.92 11.68 3.59
N ARG A 128 -15.21 12.08 2.52
CA ARG A 128 -15.76 12.79 1.37
C ARG A 128 -16.11 11.88 0.20
N LEU A 129 -15.74 10.60 0.28
CA LEU A 129 -16.15 9.63 -0.73
C LEU A 129 -17.65 9.38 -0.63
N PRO A 130 -18.33 9.18 -1.78
CA PRO A 130 -19.68 8.63 -1.80
C PRO A 130 -19.76 7.35 -0.96
N ASP A 131 -20.92 7.08 -0.37
CA ASP A 131 -21.09 5.98 0.58
C ASP A 131 -20.73 4.61 -0.03
N ASP A 132 -21.10 4.36 -1.29
CA ASP A 132 -20.75 3.13 -2.00
C ASP A 132 -19.25 3.02 -2.25
N THR A 133 -18.61 4.09 -2.73
CA THR A 133 -17.15 4.14 -2.90
C THR A 133 -16.41 3.92 -1.57
N ARG A 134 -16.93 4.47 -0.46
CA ARG A 134 -16.35 4.29 0.87
C ARG A 134 -16.45 2.85 1.32
N ARG A 135 -17.62 2.21 1.16
CA ARG A 135 -17.83 0.78 1.46
C ARG A 135 -16.92 -0.13 0.62
N LEU A 136 -16.76 0.20 -0.66
CA LEU A 136 -15.83 -0.48 -1.55
C LEU A 136 -14.39 -0.38 -1.03
N LEU A 137 -13.94 0.84 -0.69
CA LEU A 137 -12.59 1.08 -0.19
C LEU A 137 -12.33 0.38 1.16
N GLN A 138 -13.33 0.35 2.06
CA GLN A 138 -13.27 -0.41 3.30
C GLN A 138 -13.13 -1.91 3.05
N THR A 139 -13.92 -2.46 2.12
CA THR A 139 -13.81 -3.87 1.71
C THR A 139 -12.43 -4.18 1.13
N ALA A 140 -11.94 -3.33 0.23
CA ALA A 140 -10.60 -3.42 -0.34
C ALA A 140 -9.50 -3.39 0.73
N SER A 141 -9.66 -2.55 1.78
CA SER A 141 -8.69 -2.46 2.88
C SER A 141 -8.57 -3.75 3.68
N VAL A 142 -9.65 -4.55 3.75
CA VAL A 142 -9.68 -5.87 4.41
C VAL A 142 -9.00 -6.94 3.55
N ILE A 143 -9.19 -6.92 2.23
CA ILE A 143 -8.54 -7.87 1.29
C ILE A 143 -7.01 -7.75 1.37
N GLY A 144 -6.48 -6.54 1.58
CA GLY A 144 -5.08 -6.31 1.90
C GLY A 144 -4.30 -5.65 0.76
N ARG A 145 -3.01 -6.00 0.63
CA ARG A 145 -2.09 -5.29 -0.27
C ARG A 145 -2.31 -5.56 -1.75
N SER A 146 -2.81 -6.74 -2.11
CA SER A 146 -3.07 -7.12 -3.50
C SER A 146 -4.54 -7.47 -3.60
N ILE A 147 -5.34 -6.54 -4.11
CA ILE A 147 -6.79 -6.64 -4.14
C ILE A 147 -7.18 -7.24 -5.49
N TYR A 148 -7.40 -8.55 -5.55
CA TYR A 148 -7.87 -9.18 -6.77
C TYR A 148 -9.26 -8.67 -7.12
N HIS A 149 -9.45 -8.21 -8.35
CA HIS A 149 -10.73 -7.70 -8.83
C HIS A 149 -11.87 -8.70 -8.58
N ARG A 150 -11.65 -9.98 -8.88
CA ARG A 150 -12.66 -11.03 -8.67
C ARG A 150 -13.04 -11.27 -7.21
N VAL A 151 -12.07 -11.19 -6.28
CA VAL A 151 -12.35 -11.31 -4.84
C VAL A 151 -13.14 -10.11 -4.35
N LEU A 152 -12.74 -8.91 -4.80
CA LEU A 152 -13.50 -7.70 -4.49
C LEU A 152 -14.94 -7.85 -4.99
N ALA A 153 -15.14 -8.14 -6.28
CA ALA A 153 -16.45 -8.31 -6.92
C ALA A 153 -17.36 -9.32 -6.18
N ASP A 154 -16.83 -10.51 -5.84
CA ASP A 154 -17.60 -11.53 -5.13
C ASP A 154 -17.98 -11.10 -3.69
N VAL A 155 -17.14 -10.31 -3.01
CA VAL A 155 -17.42 -9.81 -1.65
C VAL A 155 -18.36 -8.60 -1.64
N ILE A 156 -18.38 -7.73 -2.65
CA ILE A 156 -19.40 -6.66 -2.73
C ILE A 156 -20.73 -7.21 -3.26
N GLY A 157 -20.68 -8.21 -4.13
CA GLY A 157 -21.82 -8.86 -4.76
C GLY A 157 -21.66 -8.88 -6.28
N PRO A 158 -21.91 -10.01 -6.96
CA PRO A 158 -21.62 -10.18 -8.38
C PRO A 158 -22.44 -9.25 -9.31
N ASP A 159 -23.61 -8.79 -8.86
CA ASP A 159 -24.48 -7.90 -9.62
C ASP A 159 -24.19 -6.41 -9.37
N VAL A 160 -23.26 -6.09 -8.46
CA VAL A 160 -22.91 -4.72 -8.10
C VAL A 160 -21.71 -4.28 -8.95
N GLY A 161 -21.96 -3.49 -9.99
CA GLY A 161 -20.89 -2.84 -10.75
C GLY A 161 -20.20 -1.76 -9.92
N PHE A 162 -18.87 -1.75 -9.91
CA PHE A 162 -18.05 -0.83 -9.10
C PHE A 162 -16.94 -0.13 -9.91
N ASP A 163 -17.01 -0.18 -11.24
CA ASP A 163 -16.00 0.41 -12.12
C ASP A 163 -15.92 1.93 -11.99
N VAL A 164 -17.06 2.60 -11.80
CA VAL A 164 -17.13 4.05 -11.56
C VAL A 164 -16.43 4.41 -10.25
N ASP A 165 -16.67 3.64 -9.18
CA ASP A 165 -16.03 3.84 -7.88
C ASP A 165 -14.51 3.61 -7.96
N ILE A 166 -14.06 2.57 -8.68
CA ILE A 166 -12.63 2.32 -8.90
C ILE A 166 -11.99 3.44 -9.71
N ALA A 167 -12.65 3.92 -10.77
CA ALA A 167 -12.16 5.04 -11.56
C ALA A 167 -12.01 6.29 -10.69
N TYR A 168 -13.01 6.57 -9.84
CA TYR A 168 -12.98 7.68 -8.89
C TYR A 168 -11.86 7.54 -7.85
N LEU A 169 -11.67 6.35 -7.27
CA LEU A 169 -10.57 6.07 -6.33
C LEU A 169 -9.18 6.19 -6.99
N LYS A 170 -9.06 5.87 -8.29
CA LYS A 170 -7.85 6.05 -9.08
C LYS A 170 -7.57 7.53 -9.37
N GLU A 171 -8.59 8.30 -9.75
CA GLU A 171 -8.50 9.75 -9.95
C GLU A 171 -8.05 10.46 -8.66
N ARG A 172 -8.61 10.04 -7.52
CA ARG A 172 -8.23 10.54 -6.19
C ARG A 172 -6.88 9.99 -5.70
N GLN A 173 -6.15 9.23 -6.52
CA GLN A 173 -4.86 8.62 -6.17
C GLN A 173 -4.88 7.78 -4.89
N ILE A 174 -6.00 7.13 -4.58
CA ILE A 174 -6.13 6.23 -3.44
C ILE A 174 -5.72 4.81 -3.85
N LEU A 175 -6.22 4.35 -4.99
CA LEU A 175 -5.91 3.05 -5.57
C LEU A 175 -5.21 3.19 -6.92
N PHE A 176 -4.38 2.21 -7.25
CA PHE A 176 -3.76 2.06 -8.57
C PHE A 176 -4.04 0.66 -9.10
N GLU A 177 -4.13 0.56 -10.43
CA GLU A 177 -4.25 -0.71 -11.12
C GLU A 177 -2.87 -1.31 -11.34
N ARG A 178 -2.75 -2.61 -11.03
CA ARG A 178 -1.55 -3.39 -11.30
C ARG A 178 -1.98 -4.66 -12.01
N ARG A 179 -1.43 -4.88 -13.21
CA ARG A 179 -1.53 -6.18 -13.88
C ARG A 179 -0.42 -7.08 -13.38
N SER A 180 -0.81 -8.12 -12.65
CA SER A 180 0.13 -9.05 -12.05
C SER A 180 0.27 -10.27 -12.95
N ARG A 181 1.43 -10.42 -13.60
CA ARG A 181 1.83 -11.68 -14.23
C ARG A 181 2.46 -12.56 -13.16
N ARG A 182 1.65 -13.35 -12.47
CA ARG A 182 2.20 -14.40 -11.61
C ARG A 182 2.71 -15.53 -12.49
N THR A 183 4.02 -15.63 -12.62
CA THR A 183 4.67 -16.88 -13.01
C THR A 183 4.80 -17.72 -11.75
N ALA A 184 4.08 -18.83 -11.66
CA ALA A 184 4.37 -19.82 -10.64
C ALA A 184 5.78 -20.36 -10.92
N ALA A 185 6.77 -20.01 -10.10
CA ALA A 185 8.16 -20.41 -10.30
C ALA A 185 8.34 -21.95 -10.35
N VAL A 186 7.34 -22.71 -9.88
CA VAL A 186 7.39 -24.17 -9.71
C VAL A 186 6.49 -24.92 -10.71
N ARG A 187 5.54 -24.25 -11.37
CA ARG A 187 4.70 -24.85 -12.43
C ARG A 187 4.79 -23.98 -13.68
N ARG A 188 5.27 -24.55 -14.80
CA ARG A 188 5.21 -23.96 -16.16
C ARG A 188 3.75 -23.84 -16.65
N GLN A 189 2.89 -23.24 -15.85
CA GLN A 189 1.57 -22.80 -16.23
C GLN A 189 1.58 -21.29 -16.12
N THR A 190 1.42 -20.62 -17.25
CA THR A 190 1.11 -19.20 -17.29
C THR A 190 -0.25 -19.06 -16.60
N LEU A 191 -0.27 -18.61 -15.35
CA LEU A 191 -1.52 -18.22 -14.70
C LEU A 191 -2.10 -17.06 -15.52
N ALA A 192 -3.42 -17.04 -15.67
CA ALA A 192 -4.12 -15.94 -16.35
C ALA A 192 -3.69 -14.59 -15.73
N GLU A 193 -3.59 -13.56 -16.56
CA GLU A 193 -3.30 -12.21 -16.07
C GLU A 193 -4.42 -11.78 -15.11
N GLU A 194 -4.08 -11.54 -13.85
CA GLU A 194 -5.03 -11.06 -12.85
C GLU A 194 -5.02 -9.54 -12.80
N LEU A 195 -6.23 -8.97 -12.86
CA LEU A 195 -6.44 -7.56 -12.53
C LEU A 195 -6.39 -7.40 -11.01
N GLU A 196 -5.39 -6.66 -10.54
CA GLU A 196 -5.23 -6.33 -9.13
C GLU A 196 -5.31 -4.81 -8.92
N TYR A 197 -5.83 -4.40 -7.78
CA TYR A 197 -5.70 -3.04 -7.27
C TYR A 197 -4.76 -3.02 -6.08
N VAL A 198 -4.07 -1.88 -5.90
CA VAL A 198 -3.14 -1.66 -4.80
C VAL A 198 -3.36 -0.27 -4.25
N PHE A 199 -3.37 -0.14 -2.92
CA PHE A 199 -3.36 1.17 -2.27
C PHE A 199 -2.06 1.90 -2.58
N LYS A 200 -2.15 3.20 -2.90
CA LYS A 200 -0.97 4.04 -3.15
C LYS A 200 0.03 3.97 -2.00
N HIS A 201 -0.48 3.98 -0.77
CA HIS A 201 0.31 3.92 0.45
C HIS A 201 -0.32 2.94 1.44
N ALA A 202 0.53 2.13 2.08
CA ALA A 202 0.09 1.16 3.10
C ALA A 202 -0.62 1.83 4.28
N LEU A 203 -0.22 3.07 4.64
CA LEU A 203 -0.86 3.81 5.73
C LEU A 203 -2.30 4.22 5.40
N VAL A 204 -2.64 4.43 4.12
CA VAL A 204 -4.03 4.66 3.69
C VAL A 204 -4.86 3.41 3.91
N GLN A 205 -4.36 2.25 3.47
CA GLN A 205 -5.01 0.96 3.71
C GLN A 205 -5.24 0.73 5.21
N GLU A 206 -4.20 0.91 6.03
CA GLU A 206 -4.26 0.72 7.48
C GLU A 206 -5.27 1.65 8.14
N THR A 207 -5.26 2.93 7.79
CA THR A 207 -6.16 3.93 8.37
C THR A 207 -7.62 3.61 8.03
N VAL A 208 -7.91 3.27 6.77
CA VAL A 208 -9.25 2.83 6.35
C VAL A 208 -9.65 1.53 7.07
N TYR A 209 -8.74 0.57 7.18
CA TYR A 209 -8.99 -0.71 7.85
C TYR A 209 -9.34 -0.54 9.34
N GLN A 210 -8.65 0.37 10.03
CA GLN A 210 -8.91 0.68 11.44
C GLN A 210 -10.17 1.51 11.65
N SER A 211 -10.70 2.17 10.60
CA SER A 211 -11.98 2.89 10.70
C SER A 211 -13.20 1.96 10.69
N ILE A 212 -13.02 0.67 10.40
CA ILE A 212 -14.11 -0.31 10.29
C ILE A 212 -14.44 -0.86 11.68
N LEU A 213 -15.72 -0.83 12.06
CA LEU A 213 -16.19 -1.45 13.29
C LEU A 213 -15.77 -2.92 13.36
N GLN A 214 -15.28 -3.36 14.53
CA GLN A 214 -14.72 -4.70 14.72
C GLN A 214 -15.65 -5.82 14.23
N ARG A 215 -16.96 -5.71 14.48
CA ARG A 215 -17.97 -6.68 14.01
C ARG A 215 -18.01 -6.77 12.48
N THR A 216 -18.09 -5.63 11.81
CA THR A 216 -18.10 -5.54 10.34
C THR A 216 -16.79 -6.07 9.76
N ARG A 217 -15.66 -5.76 10.41
CA ARG A 217 -14.33 -6.23 9.99
C ARG A 217 -14.22 -7.75 10.04
N LYS A 218 -14.68 -8.38 11.13
CA LYS A 218 -14.75 -9.85 11.26
C LYS A 218 -15.57 -10.48 10.14
N GLU A 219 -16.73 -9.90 9.84
CA GLU A 219 -17.59 -10.38 8.75
C GLU A 219 -16.91 -10.25 7.38
N LEU A 220 -16.31 -9.10 7.09
CA LEU A 220 -15.57 -8.91 5.84
C LEU A 220 -14.41 -9.90 5.70
N HIS A 221 -13.65 -10.16 6.78
CA HIS A 221 -12.60 -11.18 6.74
C HIS A 221 -13.13 -12.57 6.41
N ARG A 222 -14.27 -12.98 7.01
CA ARG A 222 -14.92 -14.26 6.69
C ARG A 222 -15.30 -14.34 5.22
N ARG A 223 -15.98 -13.30 4.70
CA ARG A 223 -16.43 -13.25 3.30
C ARG A 223 -15.26 -13.27 2.32
N VAL A 224 -14.18 -12.54 2.62
CA VAL A 224 -12.95 -12.57 1.80
C VAL A 224 -12.33 -13.98 1.78
N ALA A 225 -12.22 -14.65 2.94
CA ALA A 225 -11.68 -16.01 2.98
C ALA A 225 -12.51 -16.99 2.14
N GLN A 226 -13.84 -16.97 2.32
CA GLN A 226 -14.76 -17.81 1.56
C GLN A 226 -14.73 -17.51 0.05
N SER A 227 -14.56 -16.23 -0.31
CA SER A 227 -14.38 -15.80 -1.70
C SER A 227 -13.13 -16.41 -2.33
N ILE A 228 -12.01 -16.36 -1.59
CA ILE A 228 -10.74 -16.96 -2.03
C ILE A 228 -10.88 -18.48 -2.18
N GLU A 229 -11.52 -19.16 -1.23
CA GLU A 229 -11.79 -20.61 -1.31
C GLU A 229 -12.55 -20.99 -2.59
N ARG A 230 -13.60 -20.24 -2.95
CA ARG A 230 -14.41 -20.50 -4.14
C ARG A 230 -13.66 -20.17 -5.43
N LEU A 231 -13.08 -18.99 -5.52
CA LEU A 231 -12.52 -18.44 -6.76
C LEU A 231 -11.17 -19.05 -7.16
N PHE A 232 -10.43 -19.62 -6.20
CA PHE A 232 -9.11 -20.19 -6.40
C PHE A 232 -9.01 -21.65 -5.94
N ALA A 233 -10.13 -22.39 -5.97
CA ALA A 233 -10.17 -23.79 -5.55
C ALA A 233 -9.12 -24.67 -6.25
N ASP A 234 -8.81 -24.36 -7.51
CA ASP A 234 -7.81 -25.05 -8.36
C ASP A 234 -6.35 -24.81 -7.93
N ARG A 235 -6.09 -23.72 -7.20
CA ARG A 235 -4.75 -23.27 -6.79
C ARG A 235 -4.74 -22.75 -5.35
N LEU A 236 -5.55 -23.35 -4.48
CA LEU A 236 -5.76 -22.89 -3.12
C LEU A 236 -4.48 -22.85 -2.28
N ALA A 237 -3.50 -23.70 -2.63
CA ALA A 237 -2.19 -23.74 -2.00
C ALA A 237 -1.43 -22.40 -2.05
N ASP A 238 -1.63 -21.60 -3.10
CA ASP A 238 -1.05 -20.25 -3.23
C ASP A 238 -1.57 -19.28 -2.14
N PHE A 239 -2.68 -19.62 -1.49
CA PHE A 239 -3.43 -18.75 -0.61
C PHE A 239 -3.52 -19.24 0.84
N PHE A 240 -2.94 -20.39 1.20
CA PHE A 240 -3.07 -20.94 2.56
C PHE A 240 -2.70 -19.93 3.66
N GLY A 241 -1.57 -19.24 3.53
CA GLY A 241 -1.17 -18.21 4.50
C GLY A 241 -2.15 -17.02 4.58
N MET A 242 -2.77 -16.65 3.45
CA MET A 242 -3.79 -15.58 3.41
C MET A 242 -5.10 -16.06 4.04
N LEU A 243 -5.55 -17.27 3.75
CA LEU A 243 -6.75 -17.88 4.33
C LEU A 243 -6.62 -18.03 5.84
N ALA A 244 -5.48 -18.50 6.34
CA ALA A 244 -5.16 -18.55 7.76
C ALA A 244 -5.32 -17.18 8.43
N TYR A 245 -4.74 -16.13 7.83
CA TYR A 245 -4.86 -14.76 8.32
C TYR A 245 -6.32 -14.29 8.37
N HIS A 246 -7.08 -14.45 7.28
CA HIS A 246 -8.47 -13.99 7.23
C HIS A 246 -9.38 -14.76 8.21
N TYR A 247 -9.27 -16.08 8.29
CA TYR A 247 -10.06 -16.86 9.26
C TYR A 247 -9.71 -16.53 10.71
N SER A 248 -8.43 -16.29 11.01
CA SER A 248 -8.00 -15.81 12.32
C SER A 248 -8.65 -14.46 12.66
N GLN A 249 -8.61 -13.50 11.72
CA GLN A 249 -9.25 -12.19 11.92
C GLN A 249 -10.79 -12.26 11.97
N ALA A 250 -11.41 -13.28 11.36
CA ALA A 250 -12.83 -13.57 11.44
C ALA A 250 -13.24 -14.28 12.75
N ALA A 251 -12.27 -14.70 13.57
CA ALA A 251 -12.45 -15.55 14.75
C ALA A 251 -13.00 -16.96 14.46
N GLU A 252 -12.68 -17.50 13.28
CA GLU A 252 -12.99 -18.88 12.85
C GLU A 252 -11.75 -19.76 13.08
N LEU A 253 -11.48 -20.10 14.35
CA LEU A 253 -10.19 -20.64 14.78
C LEU A 253 -9.86 -22.00 14.15
N GLU A 254 -10.85 -22.88 13.99
CA GLU A 254 -10.68 -24.22 13.41
C GLU A 254 -10.17 -24.13 11.97
N LYS A 255 -10.80 -23.30 11.14
CA LYS A 255 -10.35 -23.05 9.77
C LYS A 255 -8.99 -22.35 9.74
N ALA A 256 -8.75 -21.41 10.65
CA ALA A 256 -7.47 -20.72 10.71
C ALA A 256 -6.32 -21.71 10.97
N GLU A 257 -6.49 -22.61 11.94
CA GLU A 257 -5.55 -23.67 12.27
C GLU A 257 -5.32 -24.63 11.09
N GLU A 258 -6.39 -25.09 10.44
CA GLU A 258 -6.31 -25.94 9.26
C GLU A 258 -5.44 -25.32 8.16
N TYR A 259 -5.66 -24.04 7.84
CA TYR A 259 -4.89 -23.35 6.82
C TYR A 259 -3.46 -22.99 7.27
N LEU A 260 -3.22 -22.80 8.57
CA LEU A 260 -1.86 -22.64 9.10
C LEU A 260 -1.04 -23.92 8.92
N PHE A 261 -1.61 -25.10 9.22
CA PHE A 261 -0.94 -26.37 8.97
C PHE A 261 -0.65 -26.58 7.49
N LYS A 262 -1.65 -26.36 6.63
CA LYS A 262 -1.47 -26.46 5.17
C LYS A 262 -0.40 -25.49 4.63
N ALA A 263 -0.34 -24.27 5.16
CA ALA A 263 0.69 -23.29 4.79
C ALA A 263 2.09 -23.73 5.24
N GLY A 264 2.20 -24.30 6.45
CA GLY A 264 3.45 -24.87 6.95
C GLY A 264 3.97 -26.01 6.09
N ASP A 265 3.10 -26.95 5.73
CA ASP A 265 3.44 -28.08 4.86
C ASP A 265 3.89 -27.64 3.46
N GLU A 266 3.22 -26.65 2.88
CA GLU A 266 3.58 -26.11 1.56
C GLU A 266 4.92 -25.36 1.59
N ALA A 267 5.17 -24.59 2.66
CA ALA A 267 6.45 -23.91 2.86
C ALA A 267 7.61 -24.91 3.02
N ALA A 268 7.40 -25.98 3.78
CA ALA A 268 8.39 -27.06 3.94
C ALA A 268 8.70 -27.76 2.60
N ARG A 269 7.67 -28.09 1.81
CA ARG A 269 7.83 -28.69 0.48
C ARG A 269 8.58 -27.78 -0.49
N SER A 270 8.26 -26.48 -0.47
CA SER A 270 8.93 -25.48 -1.32
C SER A 270 10.40 -25.30 -0.94
N ALA A 271 10.72 -25.28 0.36
CA ALA A 271 12.09 -25.19 0.85
C ALA A 271 12.93 -26.40 0.42
N ALA A 272 12.41 -27.62 0.63
CA ALA A 272 13.07 -28.85 0.22
C ALA A 272 13.31 -28.92 -1.31
N SER A 273 12.36 -28.41 -2.11
CA SER A 273 12.50 -28.33 -3.56
C SER A 273 13.59 -27.34 -3.99
N SER A 274 13.70 -26.20 -3.30
CA SER A 274 14.75 -25.21 -3.56
C SER A 274 16.13 -25.73 -3.17
N GLU A 275 16.24 -26.49 -2.08
CA GLU A 275 17.48 -27.10 -1.60
C GLU A 275 17.94 -28.21 -2.55
N ALA A 276 17.04 -29.08 -3.01
CA ALA A 276 17.35 -30.09 -4.02
C ALA A 276 17.87 -29.47 -5.33
N LEU A 277 17.25 -28.38 -5.81
CA LEU A 277 17.72 -27.65 -7.00
C LEU A 277 19.08 -26.99 -6.80
N HIS A 278 19.44 -26.63 -5.58
CA HIS A 278 20.77 -26.09 -5.26
C HIS A 278 21.83 -27.19 -5.35
N HIS A 279 21.56 -28.36 -4.78
CA HIS A 279 22.46 -29.52 -4.83
C HIS A 279 22.63 -30.12 -6.22
N PHE A 280 21.62 -30.06 -7.09
CA PHE A 280 21.76 -30.51 -8.50
C PHE A 280 22.64 -29.59 -9.37
N ARG A 281 23.00 -28.40 -8.87
CA ARG A 281 23.83 -27.40 -9.59
C ARG A 281 25.26 -27.34 -9.08
N GLU A 282 25.59 -28.14 -8.06
CA GLU A 282 26.96 -28.42 -7.61
C GLU A 282 27.47 -29.72 -8.25
#